data_AF-A0A7C7V234-F1
#
_entry.id   AF-A0A7C7V234-F1
#
_cell.length_a   1.000
_cell.length_b   1.000
_cell.length_c   1.000
_cell.angle_alpha   90.00
_cell.angle_beta   90.00
_cell.angle_gamma   90.00
#
_symmetry.space_group_name_H-M   'P 1'
#
loop_
_entity.id
_entity.type
_entity.pdbx_description
1 polymer ?
#
loop_
_entity_poly.entity_id
_entity_poly.type
_entity_poly.pdbx_seq_one_letter_code
_entity_poly.pdbx_strand_id
1 'polypeptide(L)'
;SGAIALGRGALDLGNGALSLDEAQAAAAVGQIRLARAYEEALAPHGLTSAQILLTLDDSADRRRYLNTRATFAALLARGAVPIVNENDTIATDEIRYGDNDRLAANVAAMVGADICVLLSDVDGLYTANPSEDANAQHLPTIDTITPAIEAMAGDAGSGLSKGGMKTKVLAARTTTAAGCAMVITQGAVTHPLQALGQGAKATWFTAALTPRQARKTWIGAMKPKGALRLDAGAAAALTRGKSLLPAGVSAVEGRFQRGDPLRLEGPTGAALGIGLSRYAADEARLIAGRRSDEIEAILGYPARAALVHRDDMAF
;
A
#
# COMPACT_ATOMS: atom_id res chain seq x y z
N SER A 1 3.40 10.19 -10.81
CA SER A 1 3.90 11.56 -11.05
C SER A 1 3.69 12.01 -12.49
N GLY A 2 3.60 13.32 -12.73
CA GLY A 2 3.69 13.93 -14.07
C GLY A 2 2.39 14.50 -14.63
N ALA A 3 1.23 14.23 -14.01
CA ALA A 3 -0.07 14.69 -14.49
C ALA A 3 -0.14 16.23 -14.62
N ILE A 4 0.17 16.97 -13.56
CA ILE A 4 0.14 18.46 -13.60
C ILE A 4 1.03 19.00 -14.72
N ALA A 5 2.25 18.48 -14.88
CA ALA A 5 3.18 18.94 -15.93
C ALA A 5 2.61 18.74 -17.35
N LEU A 6 2.01 17.57 -17.61
CA LEU A 6 1.36 17.28 -18.89
C LEU A 6 0.12 18.13 -19.14
N GLY A 7 -0.66 18.43 -18.10
CA GLY A 7 -1.86 19.25 -18.20
C GLY A 7 -1.55 20.74 -18.38
N ARG A 8 -0.49 21.24 -17.74
CA ARG A 8 -0.05 22.64 -17.87
C ARG A 8 0.20 23.03 -19.32
N GLY A 9 0.92 22.19 -20.07
CA GLY A 9 1.17 22.43 -21.49
C GLY A 9 -0.08 22.29 -22.35
N ALA A 10 -1.08 21.51 -21.91
CA ALA A 10 -2.35 21.33 -22.63
C ALA A 10 -3.37 22.46 -22.37
N LEU A 11 -3.21 23.21 -21.29
CA LEU A 11 -4.08 24.30 -20.86
C LEU A 11 -3.41 25.68 -20.97
N ASP A 12 -2.21 25.75 -21.57
CA ASP A 12 -1.44 26.98 -21.76
C ASP A 12 -1.18 27.78 -20.46
N LEU A 13 -1.04 27.10 -19.32
CA LEU A 13 -0.92 27.72 -17.98
C LEU A 13 0.48 28.32 -17.67
N GLY A 14 1.34 28.50 -18.68
CA GLY A 14 2.69 29.05 -18.54
C GLY A 14 3.60 28.30 -17.56
N ASN A 15 4.69 28.94 -17.10
CA ASN A 15 5.68 28.39 -16.15
C ASN A 15 5.59 28.97 -14.72
N GLY A 16 4.61 29.84 -14.45
CA GLY A 16 4.41 30.48 -13.15
C GLY A 16 3.91 29.54 -12.05
N ALA A 17 3.81 30.04 -10.83
CA ALA A 17 3.09 29.35 -9.76
C ALA A 17 1.61 29.23 -10.15
N LEU A 18 1.03 28.05 -9.97
CA LEU A 18 -0.40 27.83 -10.19
C LEU A 18 -1.14 28.06 -8.88
N SER A 19 -2.34 28.61 -8.96
CA SER A 19 -3.34 28.44 -7.90
C SER A 19 -3.69 26.96 -7.71
N LEU A 20 -4.33 26.63 -6.60
CA LEU A 20 -4.79 25.27 -6.32
C LEU A 20 -5.73 24.77 -7.44
N ASP A 21 -6.71 25.59 -7.82
CA ASP A 21 -7.70 25.24 -8.83
C ASP A 21 -7.06 25.00 -10.21
N GLU A 22 -6.08 25.83 -10.60
CA GLU A 22 -5.32 25.63 -11.84
C GLU A 22 -4.46 24.36 -11.80
N ALA A 23 -3.85 24.05 -10.65
CA ALA A 23 -3.08 22.81 -10.47
C ALA A 23 -3.98 21.58 -10.57
N GLN A 24 -5.16 21.61 -9.96
CA GLN A 24 -6.15 20.53 -10.03
C GLN A 24 -6.72 20.38 -11.45
N ALA A 25 -7.00 21.49 -12.16
CA ALA A 25 -7.42 21.46 -13.55
C ALA A 25 -6.34 20.87 -14.47
N ALA A 26 -5.09 21.28 -14.28
CA ALA A 26 -3.95 20.69 -14.98
C ALA A 26 -3.80 19.19 -14.66
N ALA A 27 -3.92 18.78 -13.40
CA ALA A 27 -3.85 17.38 -13.03
C ALA A 27 -4.95 16.56 -13.73
N ALA A 28 -6.21 17.04 -13.73
CA ALA A 28 -7.32 16.34 -14.37
C ALA A 28 -7.08 16.12 -15.88
N VAL A 29 -6.62 17.15 -16.61
CA VAL A 29 -6.30 17.03 -18.04
C VAL A 29 -5.09 16.12 -18.27
N GLY A 30 -4.03 16.33 -17.48
CA GLY A 30 -2.78 15.61 -17.66
C GLY A 30 -2.85 14.15 -17.23
N GLN A 31 -3.74 13.79 -16.31
CA GLN A 31 -3.93 12.41 -15.88
C GLN A 31 -4.48 11.52 -17.01
N ILE A 32 -5.34 12.06 -17.88
CA ILE A 32 -5.79 11.37 -19.10
C ILE A 32 -4.60 11.10 -20.03
N ARG A 33 -3.76 12.11 -20.24
CA ARG A 33 -2.56 12.01 -21.09
C ARG A 33 -1.55 11.02 -20.53
N LEU A 34 -1.34 11.04 -19.21
CA LEU A 34 -0.45 10.12 -18.51
C LEU A 34 -0.92 8.67 -18.63
N ALA A 35 -2.21 8.42 -18.43
CA ALA A 35 -2.80 7.09 -18.57
C ALA A 35 -2.62 6.55 -20.00
N ARG A 36 -2.91 7.40 -21.00
CA ARG A 36 -2.73 7.05 -22.40
C ARG A 36 -1.28 6.73 -22.74
N ALA A 37 -0.31 7.50 -22.24
CA ALA A 37 1.11 7.25 -22.48
C ALA A 37 1.56 5.88 -21.92
N TYR A 38 1.09 5.51 -20.72
CA TYR A 38 1.35 4.18 -20.16
C TYR A 38 0.67 3.06 -20.95
N GLU A 39 -0.58 3.25 -21.36
CA GLU A 39 -1.31 2.29 -22.20
C GLU A 39 -0.58 2.05 -23.53
N GLU A 40 -0.20 3.12 -24.24
CA GLU A 40 0.54 3.05 -25.51
C GLU A 40 1.91 2.39 -25.35
N ALA A 41 2.60 2.59 -24.21
CA ALA A 41 3.88 1.96 -23.92
C ALA A 41 3.76 0.47 -23.56
N LEU A 42 2.67 0.06 -22.88
CA LEU A 42 2.47 -1.31 -22.40
C LEU A 42 1.77 -2.22 -23.42
N ALA A 43 0.92 -1.66 -24.28
CA ALA A 43 0.13 -2.42 -25.25
C ALA A 43 0.97 -3.28 -26.23
N PRO A 44 2.12 -2.81 -26.78
CA PRO A 44 2.97 -3.63 -27.64
C PRO A 44 3.54 -4.87 -26.94
N HIS A 45 3.58 -4.87 -25.60
CA HIS A 45 4.05 -5.98 -24.78
C HIS A 45 2.91 -6.91 -24.32
N GLY A 46 1.67 -6.70 -24.79
CA GLY A 46 0.51 -7.47 -24.37
C GLY A 46 0.08 -7.24 -22.92
N LEU A 47 0.55 -6.14 -22.31
CA LEU A 47 0.26 -5.80 -20.92
C LEU A 47 -0.93 -4.84 -20.84
N THR A 48 -1.94 -5.21 -20.08
CA THR A 48 -3.11 -4.35 -19.83
C THR A 48 -2.82 -3.38 -18.69
N SER A 49 -2.82 -2.07 -18.94
CA SER A 49 -2.73 -1.06 -17.88
C SER A 49 -4.07 -0.85 -17.17
N ALA A 50 -4.05 -0.60 -15.86
CA ALA A 50 -5.25 -0.26 -15.10
C ALA A 50 -5.00 0.98 -14.22
N GLN A 51 -5.76 2.05 -14.44
CA GLN A 51 -5.59 3.28 -13.67
C GLN A 51 -6.18 3.14 -12.27
N ILE A 52 -5.43 3.60 -11.26
CA ILE A 52 -5.89 3.74 -9.87
C ILE A 52 -5.52 5.13 -9.37
N LEU A 53 -6.50 5.86 -8.88
CA LEU A 53 -6.30 7.16 -8.23
C LEU A 53 -6.60 7.03 -6.75
N LEU A 54 -5.67 7.47 -5.90
CA LEU A 54 -5.78 7.39 -4.44
C LEU A 54 -5.50 8.75 -3.81
N THR A 55 -6.07 9.01 -2.65
CA THR A 55 -5.60 10.09 -1.76
C THR A 55 -4.80 9.49 -0.59
N LEU A 56 -3.96 10.30 0.06
CA LEU A 56 -3.28 9.86 1.29
C LEU A 56 -4.28 9.41 2.39
N ASP A 57 -5.45 10.05 2.45
CA ASP A 57 -6.51 9.72 3.41
C ASP A 57 -7.21 8.39 3.15
N ASP A 58 -7.16 7.86 1.93
CA ASP A 58 -7.76 6.56 1.61
C ASP A 58 -7.09 5.41 2.39
N SER A 59 -5.85 5.62 2.87
CA SER A 59 -5.15 4.68 3.74
C SER A 59 -5.64 4.71 5.19
N ALA A 60 -6.17 5.86 5.65
CA ALA A 60 -6.69 6.05 7.01
C ALA A 60 -8.13 5.51 7.14
N ASP A 61 -8.92 5.59 6.06
CA ASP A 61 -10.25 4.97 6.01
C ASP A 61 -10.13 3.46 5.76
N ARG A 62 -10.45 2.69 6.80
CA ARG A 62 -10.35 1.23 6.78
C ARG A 62 -11.19 0.57 5.67
N ARG A 63 -12.37 1.10 5.36
CA ARG A 63 -13.26 0.52 4.34
C ARG A 63 -12.68 0.79 2.95
N ARG A 64 -12.22 2.02 2.69
CA ARG A 64 -11.55 2.38 1.44
C ARG A 64 -10.29 1.57 1.22
N TYR A 65 -9.40 1.51 2.22
CA TYR A 65 -8.19 0.68 2.18
C TYR A 65 -8.48 -0.78 1.77
N LEU A 66 -9.49 -1.43 2.39
CA LEU A 66 -9.83 -2.82 2.08
C LEU A 66 -10.42 -3.01 0.68
N ASN A 67 -11.18 -2.04 0.19
CA ASN A 67 -11.70 -2.08 -1.17
C ASN A 67 -10.58 -1.91 -2.19
N THR A 68 -9.73 -0.89 -2.00
CA THR A 68 -8.58 -0.63 -2.87
C THR A 68 -7.65 -1.84 -2.95
N ARG A 69 -7.31 -2.46 -1.81
CA ARG A 69 -6.50 -3.68 -1.79
C ARG A 69 -7.13 -4.83 -2.55
N ALA A 70 -8.45 -5.02 -2.42
CA ALA A 70 -9.15 -6.06 -3.16
C ALA A 70 -9.12 -5.81 -4.68
N THR A 71 -9.21 -4.55 -5.10
CA THR A 71 -9.07 -4.14 -6.51
C THR A 71 -7.67 -4.45 -7.03
N PHE A 72 -6.61 -4.07 -6.30
CA PHE A 72 -5.23 -4.44 -6.67
C PHE A 72 -5.07 -5.96 -6.83
N ALA A 73 -5.54 -6.74 -5.86
CA ALA A 73 -5.47 -8.19 -5.92
C ALA A 73 -6.20 -8.77 -7.15
N ALA A 74 -7.37 -8.22 -7.50
CA ALA A 74 -8.15 -8.66 -8.64
C ALA A 74 -7.50 -8.31 -9.99
N LEU A 75 -6.84 -7.15 -10.09
CA LEU A 75 -6.10 -6.70 -11.27
C LEU A 75 -4.83 -7.53 -11.48
N LEU A 76 -4.01 -7.66 -10.43
CA LEU A 76 -2.77 -8.43 -10.48
C LEU A 76 -3.03 -9.91 -10.78
N ALA A 77 -4.09 -10.50 -10.23
CA ALA A 77 -4.48 -11.89 -10.54
C ALA A 77 -4.88 -12.11 -12.01
N ARG A 78 -5.19 -11.03 -12.75
CA ARG A 78 -5.50 -11.05 -14.20
C ARG A 78 -4.31 -10.65 -15.07
N GLY A 79 -3.13 -10.40 -14.48
CA GLY A 79 -1.95 -9.97 -15.21
C GLY A 79 -1.99 -8.50 -15.66
N ALA A 80 -2.92 -7.69 -15.13
CA ALA A 80 -2.93 -6.26 -15.39
C ALA A 80 -1.79 -5.55 -14.62
N VAL A 81 -1.32 -4.43 -15.16
CA VAL A 81 -0.31 -3.54 -14.57
C VAL A 81 -1.02 -2.30 -14.00
N PRO A 82 -1.20 -2.20 -12.67
CA PRO A 82 -1.81 -1.02 -12.07
C PRO A 82 -0.90 0.20 -12.20
N ILE A 83 -1.44 1.29 -12.75
CA ILE A 83 -0.80 2.60 -12.83
C ILE A 83 -1.44 3.50 -11.77
N VAL A 84 -0.69 3.74 -10.70
CA VAL A 84 -1.19 4.47 -9.53
C VAL A 84 -0.70 5.91 -9.56
N ASN A 85 -1.61 6.86 -9.32
CA ASN A 85 -1.25 8.25 -9.08
C ASN A 85 -2.16 8.83 -7.98
N GLU A 86 -1.79 9.99 -7.45
CA GLU A 86 -2.64 10.72 -6.53
C GLU A 86 -3.90 11.26 -7.23
N ASN A 87 -5.02 11.32 -6.49
CA ASN A 87 -6.25 11.93 -6.96
C ASN A 87 -6.25 13.44 -6.66
N ASP A 88 -5.46 14.18 -7.43
CA ASP A 88 -5.20 15.61 -7.23
C ASP A 88 -6.50 16.45 -7.20
N THR A 89 -7.54 16.08 -7.94
CA THR A 89 -8.81 16.83 -8.04
C THR A 89 -9.59 16.92 -6.72
N ILE A 90 -9.35 16.00 -5.78
CA ILE A 90 -10.03 15.98 -4.48
C ILE A 90 -9.06 16.10 -3.29
N ALA A 91 -7.77 16.28 -3.56
CA ALA A 91 -6.77 16.52 -2.52
C ALA A 91 -6.88 17.96 -2.04
N THR A 92 -7.16 18.18 -0.75
CA THR A 92 -7.65 19.47 -0.26
C THR A 92 -6.59 20.46 0.23
N ASP A 93 -5.34 20.09 0.53
CA ASP A 93 -4.42 21.09 1.15
C ASP A 93 -2.90 20.91 0.97
N GLU A 94 -2.42 19.86 0.29
CA GLU A 94 -0.97 19.52 0.37
C GLU A 94 -0.36 19.01 -0.93
N ILE A 95 -0.67 19.58 -2.11
CA ILE A 95 0.07 19.23 -3.34
C ILE A 95 1.56 19.62 -3.15
N ARG A 96 2.39 18.70 -2.65
CA ARG A 96 3.81 18.92 -2.38
C ARG A 96 4.65 17.94 -3.18
N TYR A 97 5.82 18.41 -3.59
CA TYR A 97 6.86 17.53 -4.13
C TYR A 97 7.23 16.48 -3.07
N GLY A 98 7.24 15.19 -3.46
CA GLY A 98 7.58 14.06 -2.57
C GLY A 98 6.40 13.21 -2.10
N ASP A 99 5.16 13.54 -2.48
CA ASP A 99 3.98 12.76 -2.08
C ASP A 99 3.93 11.39 -2.76
N ASN A 100 4.48 11.25 -3.97
CA ASN A 100 4.52 9.96 -4.65
C ASN A 100 5.50 8.96 -4.01
N ASP A 101 6.52 9.39 -3.25
CA ASP A 101 7.36 8.47 -2.47
C ASP A 101 6.54 7.83 -1.33
N ARG A 102 5.72 8.65 -0.64
CA ARG A 102 4.79 8.19 0.39
C ARG A 102 3.67 7.33 -0.19
N LEU A 103 3.11 7.72 -1.33
CA LEU A 103 2.10 6.95 -2.04
C LEU A 103 2.67 5.59 -2.44
N ALA A 104 3.88 5.53 -3.03
CA ALA A 104 4.54 4.29 -3.39
C ALA A 104 4.73 3.38 -2.17
N ALA A 105 5.18 3.93 -1.03
CA ALA A 105 5.32 3.18 0.21
C ALA A 105 3.98 2.62 0.72
N ASN A 106 2.92 3.43 0.70
CA ASN A 106 1.58 3.03 1.11
C ASN A 106 1.00 1.95 0.17
N VAL A 107 1.19 2.08 -1.14
CA VAL A 107 0.79 1.08 -2.12
C VAL A 107 1.54 -0.22 -1.90
N ALA A 108 2.87 -0.17 -1.73
CA ALA A 108 3.70 -1.34 -1.46
C ALA A 108 3.22 -2.09 -0.19
N ALA A 109 2.97 -1.35 0.89
CA ALA A 109 2.41 -1.91 2.12
C ALA A 109 0.99 -2.47 1.93
N MET A 110 0.15 -1.82 1.12
CA MET A 110 -1.23 -2.23 0.85
C MET A 110 -1.30 -3.53 0.06
N VAL A 111 -0.50 -3.64 -1.00
CA VAL A 111 -0.49 -4.83 -1.87
C VAL A 111 0.38 -5.96 -1.32
N GLY A 112 1.17 -5.69 -0.27
CA GLY A 112 2.10 -6.65 0.31
C GLY A 112 3.26 -6.96 -0.64
N ALA A 113 3.82 -5.93 -1.28
CA ALA A 113 4.95 -6.06 -2.18
C ALA A 113 6.21 -6.52 -1.43
N ASP A 114 7.06 -7.31 -2.09
CA ASP A 114 8.35 -7.73 -1.53
C ASP A 114 9.41 -6.62 -1.65
N ILE A 115 9.37 -5.85 -2.75
CA ILE A 115 10.33 -4.79 -3.06
C ILE A 115 9.60 -3.55 -3.59
N CYS A 116 9.98 -2.38 -3.09
CA CYS A 116 9.62 -1.06 -3.60
C CYS A 116 10.84 -0.38 -4.21
N VAL A 117 10.79 -0.04 -5.50
CA VAL A 117 11.90 0.60 -6.22
C VAL A 117 11.57 2.08 -6.45
N LEU A 118 12.34 2.97 -5.84
CA LEU A 118 12.27 4.41 -6.09
C LEU A 118 13.33 4.80 -7.13
N LEU A 119 12.86 5.01 -8.36
CA LEU A 119 13.67 5.58 -9.44
C LEU A 119 13.76 7.09 -9.26
N SER A 120 14.95 7.59 -8.87
CA SER A 120 15.19 8.99 -8.54
C SER A 120 16.23 9.62 -9.47
N ASP A 121 16.37 10.94 -9.40
CA ASP A 121 17.52 11.71 -9.89
C ASP A 121 18.84 11.45 -9.14
N VAL A 122 18.79 10.81 -7.98
CA VAL A 122 19.95 10.41 -7.16
C VAL A 122 20.15 8.89 -7.18
N ASP A 123 21.39 8.45 -6.98
CA ASP A 123 21.78 7.03 -7.02
C ASP A 123 21.81 6.35 -5.64
N GLY A 124 21.39 7.05 -4.58
CA GLY A 124 21.31 6.50 -3.21
C GLY A 124 21.32 7.58 -2.12
N LEU A 125 21.39 7.14 -0.87
CA LEU A 125 21.63 7.96 0.31
C LEU A 125 23.14 8.01 0.61
N TYR A 126 23.59 9.17 1.07
CA TYR A 126 24.98 9.43 1.45
C TYR A 126 25.04 9.95 2.89
N THR A 127 26.21 9.90 3.52
CA THR A 127 26.43 10.45 4.86
C THR A 127 26.22 11.97 4.96
N ALA A 128 26.35 12.67 3.83
CA ALA A 128 26.06 14.10 3.63
C ALA A 128 25.68 14.32 2.16
N ASN A 129 25.24 15.53 1.78
CA ASN A 129 24.95 15.85 0.38
C ASN A 129 26.25 15.81 -0.47
N PRO A 130 26.42 14.87 -1.42
CA PRO A 130 27.66 14.75 -2.19
C PRO A 130 27.92 15.92 -3.14
N SER A 131 26.92 16.77 -3.38
CA SER A 131 27.05 18.03 -4.13
C SER A 131 27.73 19.14 -3.32
N GLU A 132 27.68 19.04 -1.99
CA GLU A 132 28.13 20.07 -1.04
C GLU A 132 29.34 19.60 -0.22
N ASP A 133 29.45 18.30 0.06
CA ASP A 133 30.55 17.69 0.81
C ASP A 133 31.26 16.62 -0.03
N ALA A 134 32.52 16.89 -0.39
CA ALA A 134 33.36 15.97 -1.14
C ALA A 134 33.72 14.69 -0.36
N ASN A 135 33.56 14.69 0.97
CA ASN A 135 33.78 13.51 1.82
C ASN A 135 32.50 12.67 2.01
N ALA A 136 31.38 13.03 1.38
CA ALA A 136 30.14 12.29 1.48
C ALA A 136 30.32 10.84 0.99
N GLN A 137 30.03 9.88 1.87
CA GLN A 137 30.16 8.45 1.56
C GLN A 137 28.78 7.86 1.26
N HIS A 138 28.71 7.08 0.18
CA HIS A 138 27.49 6.38 -0.20
C HIS A 138 27.17 5.25 0.80
N LEU A 139 25.89 5.10 1.15
CA LEU A 139 25.39 4.05 2.03
C LEU A 139 24.72 2.96 1.18
N PRO A 140 25.37 1.81 0.90
CA PRO A 140 24.81 0.79 0.02
C PRO A 140 23.63 0.02 0.65
N THR A 141 23.66 -0.18 1.97
CA THR A 141 22.65 -0.95 2.69
C THR A 141 22.37 -0.32 4.05
N ILE A 142 21.09 -0.27 4.42
CA ILE A 142 20.58 0.25 5.68
C ILE A 142 19.59 -0.78 6.24
N ASP A 143 20.01 -1.50 7.28
CA ASP A 143 19.15 -2.51 7.92
C ASP A 143 18.18 -1.92 8.94
N THR A 144 18.51 -0.75 9.48
CA THR A 144 17.66 -0.06 10.45
C THR A 144 17.77 1.43 10.25
N ILE A 145 16.61 2.08 10.10
CA ILE A 145 16.50 3.52 9.97
C ILE A 145 16.57 4.12 11.39
N THR A 146 17.77 4.49 11.80
CA THR A 146 18.04 5.15 13.08
C THR A 146 17.86 6.67 12.95
N PRO A 147 17.70 7.42 14.07
CA PRO A 147 17.67 8.88 14.03
C PRO A 147 18.85 9.52 13.29
N ALA A 148 20.04 8.87 13.30
CA ALA A 148 21.20 9.32 12.55
C ALA A 148 20.99 9.20 11.03
N ILE A 149 20.41 8.10 10.55
CA ILE A 149 20.04 7.93 9.13
C ILE A 149 19.00 8.98 8.72
N GLU A 150 18.04 9.29 9.59
CA GLU A 150 17.05 10.33 9.30
C GLU A 150 17.69 11.72 9.19
N ALA A 151 18.64 12.02 10.08
CA ALA A 151 19.38 13.27 10.06
C ALA A 151 20.25 13.42 8.80
N MET A 152 20.82 12.33 8.27
CA MET A 152 21.57 12.33 7.00
C MET A 152 20.71 12.72 5.80
N ALA A 153 19.38 12.54 5.88
CA ALA A 153 18.46 12.97 4.83
C ALA A 153 18.21 14.49 4.78
N GLY A 154 18.80 15.23 5.73
CA GLY A 154 18.81 16.69 5.81
C GLY A 154 17.61 17.31 6.55
N ASP A 155 17.83 18.53 7.05
CA ASP A 155 16.75 19.42 7.51
C ASP A 155 16.22 20.27 6.34
N ALA A 156 14.94 20.66 6.42
CA ALA A 156 14.24 21.40 5.39
C ALA A 156 14.77 22.84 5.29
N GLY A 157 15.91 23.05 4.62
CA GLY A 157 16.58 24.35 4.67
C GLY A 157 17.69 24.58 3.66
N SER A 158 17.42 24.46 2.35
CA SER A 158 18.06 25.32 1.35
C SER A 158 17.16 25.40 0.10
N GLY A 159 17.06 26.61 -0.46
CA GLY A 159 16.09 26.95 -1.51
C GLY A 159 16.16 26.01 -2.73
N LEU A 160 14.99 25.72 -3.29
CA LEU A 160 14.69 24.87 -4.45
C LEU A 160 14.79 23.34 -4.30
N SER A 161 15.50 22.77 -3.33
CA SER A 161 15.49 21.30 -3.10
C SER A 161 14.55 20.92 -1.95
N LYS A 162 13.25 21.04 -2.19
CA LYS A 162 12.20 20.78 -1.20
C LYS A 162 12.04 19.27 -0.95
N GLY A 163 12.77 18.72 0.03
CA GLY A 163 12.39 17.48 0.74
C GLY A 163 12.63 16.14 0.04
N GLY A 164 13.42 16.10 -1.06
CA GLY A 164 13.58 14.91 -1.89
C GLY A 164 14.13 13.67 -1.18
N MET A 165 15.19 13.79 -0.38
CA MET A 165 15.78 12.63 0.32
C MET A 165 15.03 12.27 1.60
N LYS A 166 14.59 13.29 2.37
CA LYS A 166 13.80 13.08 3.59
C LYS A 166 12.51 12.30 3.32
N THR A 167 11.80 12.62 2.24
CA THR A 167 10.58 11.88 1.85
C THR A 167 10.87 10.43 1.47
N LYS A 168 12.00 10.15 0.81
CA LYS A 168 12.45 8.79 0.50
C LYS A 168 12.80 7.99 1.75
N VAL A 169 13.51 8.58 2.71
CA VAL A 169 13.82 7.90 3.99
C VAL A 169 12.55 7.63 4.81
N LEU A 170 11.59 8.56 4.80
CA LEU A 170 10.28 8.32 5.42
C LEU A 170 9.49 7.20 4.69
N ALA A 171 9.51 7.18 3.36
CA ALA A 171 8.95 6.09 2.57
C ALA A 171 9.60 4.75 2.91
N ALA A 172 10.93 4.72 3.05
CA ALA A 172 11.71 3.55 3.44
C ALA A 172 11.28 2.98 4.79
N ARG A 173 10.99 3.85 5.76
CA ARG A 173 10.47 3.44 7.07
C ARG A 173 9.12 2.75 6.93
N THR A 174 8.20 3.34 6.16
CA THR A 174 6.86 2.78 5.96
C THR A 174 6.92 1.42 5.24
N THR A 175 7.73 1.29 4.19
CA THR A 175 7.89 0.03 3.45
C THR A 175 8.54 -1.05 4.31
N THR A 176 9.65 -0.76 4.98
CA THR A 176 10.39 -1.76 5.77
C THR A 176 9.59 -2.22 6.98
N ALA A 177 8.81 -1.34 7.62
CA ALA A 177 7.85 -1.71 8.67
C ALA A 177 6.73 -2.63 8.15
N ALA A 178 6.35 -2.49 6.87
CA ALA A 178 5.40 -3.38 6.21
C ALA A 178 6.03 -4.68 5.69
N GLY A 179 7.31 -4.94 5.99
CA GLY A 179 8.03 -6.13 5.53
C GLY A 179 8.49 -6.06 4.07
N CYS A 180 8.45 -4.88 3.45
CA CYS A 180 8.85 -4.64 2.07
C CYS A 180 10.22 -3.97 2.03
N ALA A 181 11.18 -4.58 1.34
CA ALA A 181 12.47 -3.94 1.11
C ALA A 181 12.29 -2.73 0.18
N MET A 182 13.09 -1.68 0.36
CA MET A 182 13.05 -0.52 -0.53
C MET A 182 14.42 -0.24 -1.10
N VAL A 183 14.49 0.27 -2.32
CA VAL A 183 15.74 0.66 -2.96
C VAL A 183 15.58 2.03 -3.62
N ILE A 184 16.59 2.88 -3.43
CA ILE A 184 16.75 4.16 -4.15
C ILE A 184 17.86 3.97 -5.16
N THR A 185 17.60 4.25 -6.44
CA THR A 185 18.60 4.19 -7.50
C THR A 185 18.28 5.21 -8.61
N GLN A 186 19.25 5.43 -9.50
CA GLN A 186 19.13 6.39 -10.59
C GLN A 186 18.07 5.92 -11.62
N GLY A 187 17.11 6.79 -11.90
CA GLY A 187 16.00 6.54 -12.81
C GLY A 187 16.27 6.99 -14.25
N ALA A 188 17.18 7.94 -14.46
CA ALA A 188 17.45 8.52 -15.79
C ALA A 188 18.34 7.64 -16.70
N VAL A 189 18.86 6.51 -16.19
CA VAL A 189 19.63 5.57 -17.01
C VAL A 189 18.71 4.73 -17.90
N THR A 190 19.23 4.26 -19.02
CA THR A 190 18.49 3.34 -19.90
C THR A 190 18.29 1.99 -19.19
N HIS A 191 17.07 1.46 -19.22
CA HIS A 191 16.67 0.22 -18.52
C HIS A 191 17.06 0.19 -17.04
N PRO A 192 16.59 1.13 -16.20
CA PRO A 192 17.08 1.31 -14.82
C PRO A 192 16.85 0.09 -13.93
N LEU A 193 15.75 -0.65 -14.13
CA LEU A 193 15.49 -1.90 -13.40
C LEU A 193 16.48 -3.02 -13.77
N GLN A 194 16.88 -3.10 -15.05
CA GLN A 194 17.90 -4.05 -15.49
C GLN A 194 19.27 -3.66 -14.95
N ALA A 195 19.62 -2.37 -14.99
CA ALA A 195 20.87 -1.85 -14.45
C ALA A 195 20.99 -2.15 -12.94
N LEU A 196 19.90 -1.97 -12.17
CA LEU A 196 19.86 -2.35 -10.76
C LEU A 196 20.16 -3.85 -10.56
N GLY A 197 19.54 -4.73 -11.36
CA GLY A 197 19.81 -6.17 -11.33
C GLY A 197 21.24 -6.56 -11.72
N GLN A 198 21.97 -5.66 -12.39
CA GLN A 198 23.37 -5.81 -12.79
C GLN A 198 24.36 -5.14 -11.82
N GLY A 199 23.88 -4.60 -10.69
CA GLY A 199 24.73 -3.99 -9.68
C GLY A 199 24.95 -2.48 -9.84
N ALA A 200 24.02 -1.77 -10.49
CA ALA A 200 24.02 -0.30 -10.45
C ALA A 200 24.03 0.22 -9.00
N LYS A 201 24.65 1.39 -8.79
CA LYS A 201 24.72 2.00 -7.47
C LYS A 201 23.30 2.28 -6.95
N ALA A 202 23.08 1.89 -5.71
CA ALA A 202 21.79 1.99 -5.05
C ALA A 202 21.96 1.92 -3.53
N THR A 203 21.01 2.50 -2.80
CA THR A 203 20.84 2.28 -1.36
C THR A 203 19.66 1.34 -1.12
N TRP A 204 19.94 0.20 -0.52
CA TRP A 204 18.93 -0.76 -0.06
C TRP A 204 18.54 -0.49 1.39
N PHE A 205 17.23 -0.44 1.64
CA PHE A 205 16.65 -0.49 2.97
C PHE A 205 16.05 -1.88 3.17
N THR A 206 16.66 -2.69 4.02
CA THR A 206 16.23 -4.08 4.20
C THR A 206 15.05 -4.15 5.17
N ALA A 207 14.17 -5.14 4.96
CA ALA A 207 13.05 -5.40 5.85
C ALA A 207 13.38 -6.59 6.77
N ALA A 208 13.16 -6.42 8.07
CA ALA A 208 13.41 -7.48 9.07
C ALA A 208 12.37 -8.62 9.02
N LEU A 209 11.20 -8.36 8.43
CA LEU A 209 10.09 -9.29 8.30
C LEU A 209 9.69 -9.39 6.83
N THR A 210 9.06 -10.51 6.45
CA THR A 210 8.32 -10.59 5.18
C THR A 210 7.01 -9.79 5.25
N PRO A 211 6.42 -9.37 4.11
CA PRO A 211 5.15 -8.63 4.13
C PRO A 211 4.03 -9.40 4.84
N ARG A 212 4.01 -10.72 4.67
CA ARG A 212 3.06 -11.61 5.33
C ARG A 212 3.25 -11.62 6.86
N GLN A 213 4.49 -11.68 7.34
CA GLN A 213 4.78 -11.65 8.79
C GLN A 213 4.43 -10.30 9.40
N ALA A 214 4.87 -9.20 8.78
CA ALA A 214 4.57 -7.84 9.23
C ALA A 214 3.06 -7.62 9.35
N ARG A 215 2.30 -8.08 8.34
CA ARG A 215 0.83 -8.04 8.35
C ARG A 215 0.22 -8.79 9.54
N LYS A 216 0.70 -10.00 9.83
CA LYS A 216 0.21 -10.80 10.95
C LYS A 216 0.52 -10.13 12.30
N THR A 217 1.75 -9.63 12.48
CA THR A 217 2.14 -8.88 13.68
C THR A 217 1.22 -7.68 13.91
N TRP A 218 0.93 -6.92 12.84
CA TRP A 218 0.04 -5.77 12.91
C TRP A 218 -1.40 -6.14 13.29
N ILE A 219 -1.94 -7.24 12.75
CA ILE A 219 -3.27 -7.74 13.12
C ILE A 219 -3.29 -8.21 14.59
N GLY A 220 -2.27 -8.94 15.03
CA GLY A 220 -2.15 -9.45 16.39
C GLY A 220 -2.04 -8.34 17.46
N ALA A 221 -1.51 -7.18 17.10
CA ALA A 221 -1.41 -6.03 18.00
C ALA A 221 -2.72 -5.22 18.13
N MET A 222 -3.73 -5.48 17.30
CA MET A 222 -4.98 -4.71 17.33
C MET A 222 -5.86 -5.08 18.52
N LYS A 223 -6.50 -4.08 19.13
CA LYS A 223 -7.53 -4.31 20.14
C LYS A 223 -8.81 -4.87 19.51
N PRO A 224 -9.26 -6.10 19.84
CA PRO A 224 -10.47 -6.66 19.27
C PRO A 224 -11.73 -5.88 19.65
N LYS A 225 -12.68 -5.77 18.72
CA LYS A 225 -14.00 -5.13 18.92
C LYS A 225 -15.15 -6.13 19.11
N GLY A 226 -14.86 -7.42 18.97
CA GLY A 226 -15.82 -8.51 19.11
C GLY A 226 -15.12 -9.86 19.08
N ALA A 227 -15.91 -10.93 19.03
CA ALA A 227 -15.41 -12.30 18.98
C ALA A 227 -16.28 -13.18 18.07
N LEU A 228 -15.65 -14.20 17.49
CA LEU A 228 -16.29 -15.28 16.74
C LEU A 228 -15.97 -16.60 17.43
N ARG A 229 -17.00 -17.30 17.90
CA ARG A 229 -16.83 -18.67 18.41
C ARG A 229 -16.92 -19.65 17.26
N LEU A 230 -15.97 -20.57 17.23
CA LEU A 230 -15.79 -21.50 16.12
C LEU A 230 -16.17 -22.91 16.54
N ASP A 231 -16.67 -23.69 15.60
CA ASP A 231 -16.76 -25.14 15.79
C ASP A 231 -15.36 -25.81 15.75
N ALA A 232 -15.31 -27.09 16.10
CA ALA A 232 -14.05 -27.83 16.15
C ALA A 232 -13.39 -27.99 14.76
N GLY A 233 -14.19 -28.12 13.70
CA GLY A 233 -13.71 -28.27 12.33
C GLY A 233 -13.06 -26.99 11.81
N ALA A 234 -13.69 -25.84 12.09
CA ALA A 234 -13.20 -24.51 11.77
C ALA A 234 -11.94 -24.19 12.58
N ALA A 235 -11.93 -24.44 13.89
CA ALA A 235 -10.75 -24.29 14.73
C ALA A 235 -9.56 -25.11 14.19
N ALA A 236 -9.79 -26.37 13.80
CA ALA A 236 -8.76 -27.20 13.18
C ALA A 236 -8.35 -26.74 11.77
N ALA A 237 -9.27 -26.14 11.00
CA ALA A 237 -8.96 -25.57 9.69
C ALA A 237 -8.05 -24.34 9.80
N LEU A 238 -8.25 -23.52 10.84
CA LEU A 238 -7.42 -22.36 11.12
C LEU A 238 -5.97 -22.73 11.41
N THR A 239 -5.72 -23.78 12.21
CA THR A 239 -4.36 -24.26 12.50
C THR A 239 -3.64 -24.77 11.25
N ARG A 240 -4.39 -25.20 10.22
CA ARG A 240 -3.86 -25.57 8.89
C ARG A 240 -3.73 -24.39 7.92
N GLY A 241 -3.92 -23.16 8.38
CA GLY A 241 -3.78 -21.94 7.58
C GLY A 241 -4.89 -21.72 6.54
N LYS A 242 -6.08 -22.27 6.78
CA LYS A 242 -7.26 -22.03 5.92
C LYS A 242 -8.03 -20.78 6.37
N SER A 243 -8.80 -20.21 5.46
CA SER A 243 -9.71 -19.10 5.77
C SER A 243 -10.91 -19.59 6.60
N LEU A 244 -11.51 -18.69 7.38
CA LEU A 244 -12.72 -18.96 8.15
C LEU A 244 -13.95 -18.69 7.28
N LEU A 245 -14.75 -19.72 7.04
CA LEU A 245 -16.04 -19.62 6.37
C LEU A 245 -17.17 -19.43 7.39
N PRO A 246 -18.30 -18.80 7.01
CA PRO A 246 -19.43 -18.61 7.91
C PRO A 246 -19.99 -19.91 8.50
N ALA A 247 -19.96 -21.00 7.72
CA ALA A 247 -20.39 -22.34 8.15
C ALA A 247 -19.72 -22.82 9.44
N GLY A 248 -18.48 -22.37 9.70
CA GLY A 248 -17.69 -22.77 10.86
C GLY A 248 -17.88 -21.91 12.11
N VAL A 249 -18.80 -20.93 12.07
CA VAL A 249 -19.04 -19.97 13.15
C VAL A 249 -20.30 -20.34 13.92
N SER A 250 -20.15 -20.58 15.22
CA SER A 250 -21.24 -20.97 16.13
C SER A 250 -21.83 -19.80 16.93
N ALA A 251 -21.06 -18.74 17.15
CA ALA A 251 -21.55 -17.51 17.80
C ALA A 251 -20.78 -16.26 17.35
N VAL A 252 -21.46 -15.12 17.39
CA VAL A 252 -20.91 -13.80 17.03
C VAL A 252 -21.19 -12.80 18.16
N GLU A 253 -20.12 -12.25 18.75
CA GLU A 253 -20.19 -11.34 19.89
C GLU A 253 -19.65 -9.94 19.54
N GLY A 254 -20.23 -8.91 20.15
CA GLY A 254 -19.79 -7.51 20.03
C GLY A 254 -20.48 -6.71 18.92
N ARG A 255 -19.99 -5.48 18.71
CA ARG A 255 -20.45 -4.56 17.66
C ARG A 255 -19.25 -4.15 16.83
N PHE A 256 -19.25 -4.55 15.57
CA PHE A 256 -18.12 -4.36 14.68
C PHE A 256 -18.59 -4.16 13.24
N GLN A 257 -17.71 -3.59 12.44
CA GLN A 257 -17.87 -3.33 11.03
C GLN A 257 -16.90 -4.19 10.22
N ARG A 258 -17.11 -4.25 8.90
CA ARG A 258 -16.13 -4.83 7.99
C ARG A 258 -14.75 -4.19 8.21
N GLY A 259 -13.74 -5.04 8.37
CA GLY A 259 -12.34 -4.67 8.57
C GLY A 259 -11.90 -4.58 10.03
N ASP A 260 -12.84 -4.64 10.97
CA ASP A 260 -12.52 -4.60 12.40
C ASP A 260 -11.88 -5.91 12.88
N PRO A 261 -10.96 -5.82 13.86
CA PRO A 261 -10.31 -6.99 14.47
C PRO A 261 -11.28 -7.70 15.43
N LEU A 262 -11.38 -9.02 15.29
CA LEU A 262 -12.19 -9.90 16.13
C LEU A 262 -11.32 -10.99 16.75
N ARG A 263 -11.59 -11.35 18.00
CA ARG A 263 -11.03 -12.56 18.58
C ARG A 263 -11.63 -13.78 17.88
N LEU A 264 -10.78 -14.74 17.56
CA LEU A 264 -11.18 -16.07 17.10
C LEU A 264 -11.13 -16.99 18.31
N GLU A 265 -12.26 -17.56 18.71
CA GLU A 265 -12.38 -18.39 19.90
C GLU A 265 -12.74 -19.82 19.50
N GLY A 266 -12.06 -20.80 20.10
CA GLY A 266 -12.38 -22.22 19.89
C GLY A 266 -13.71 -22.61 20.55
N PRO A 267 -14.13 -23.88 20.40
CA PRO A 267 -15.40 -24.37 20.93
C PRO A 267 -15.56 -24.17 22.45
N THR A 268 -14.46 -24.20 23.19
CA THR A 268 -14.41 -24.03 24.66
C THR A 268 -14.22 -22.58 25.10
N GLY A 269 -14.20 -21.62 24.18
CA GLY A 269 -13.91 -20.21 24.46
C GLY A 269 -12.41 -19.87 24.53
N ALA A 270 -11.52 -20.84 24.31
CA ALA A 270 -10.09 -20.59 24.25
C ALA A 270 -9.74 -19.64 23.09
N ALA A 271 -8.94 -18.60 23.35
CA ALA A 271 -8.49 -17.68 22.31
C ALA A 271 -7.53 -18.42 21.35
N LEU A 272 -7.86 -18.40 20.07
CA LEU A 272 -7.06 -18.97 19.00
C LEU A 272 -6.24 -17.92 18.26
N GLY A 273 -6.69 -16.66 18.25
CA GLY A 273 -6.02 -15.57 17.54
C GLY A 273 -6.92 -14.37 17.30
N ILE A 274 -6.49 -13.48 16.40
CA ILE A 274 -7.22 -12.29 15.96
C ILE A 274 -7.39 -12.35 14.43
N GLY A 275 -8.58 -12.03 13.95
CA GLY A 275 -8.90 -11.97 12.53
C GLY A 275 -9.65 -10.70 12.15
N LEU A 276 -9.47 -10.22 10.92
CA LEU A 276 -10.22 -9.06 10.41
C LEU A 276 -11.51 -9.52 9.74
N SER A 277 -12.66 -9.01 10.21
CA SER A 277 -13.96 -9.37 9.65
C SER A 277 -14.13 -8.87 8.20
N ARG A 278 -14.75 -9.68 7.34
CA ARG A 278 -15.21 -9.25 6.01
C ARG A 278 -16.67 -8.79 5.97
N TYR A 279 -17.38 -8.91 7.08
CA TYR A 279 -18.79 -8.56 7.25
C TYR A 279 -18.99 -7.68 8.48
N ALA A 280 -20.08 -6.91 8.51
CA ALA A 280 -20.51 -6.25 9.73
C ALA A 280 -21.15 -7.26 10.71
N ALA A 281 -21.31 -6.88 11.98
CA ALA A 281 -21.75 -7.80 13.03
C ALA A 281 -23.18 -8.34 12.84
N ASP A 282 -24.07 -7.54 12.30
CA ASP A 282 -25.43 -7.92 11.89
C ASP A 282 -25.42 -8.96 10.77
N GLU A 283 -24.68 -8.68 9.69
CA GLU A 283 -24.51 -9.62 8.57
C GLU A 283 -23.88 -10.94 9.04
N ALA A 284 -22.81 -10.86 9.83
CA ALA A 284 -22.10 -12.03 10.35
C ALA A 284 -22.99 -12.93 11.21
N ARG A 285 -23.95 -12.36 11.96
CA ARG A 285 -24.95 -13.14 12.72
C ARG A 285 -25.92 -13.87 11.81
N LEU A 286 -26.38 -13.23 10.72
CA LEU A 286 -27.32 -13.83 9.79
C LEU A 286 -26.72 -15.02 9.04
N ILE A 287 -25.42 -14.96 8.72
CA ILE A 287 -24.73 -16.00 7.94
C ILE A 287 -23.96 -17.01 8.80
N ALA A 288 -23.93 -16.85 10.13
CA ALA A 288 -23.26 -17.80 11.03
C ALA A 288 -23.86 -19.21 10.87
N GLY A 289 -23.01 -20.22 10.70
CA GLY A 289 -23.42 -21.60 10.46
C GLY A 289 -23.96 -21.89 9.06
N ARG A 290 -23.98 -20.90 8.15
CA ARG A 290 -24.51 -21.06 6.79
C ARG A 290 -23.40 -21.37 5.78
N ARG A 291 -23.73 -22.13 4.75
CA ARG A 291 -22.81 -22.41 3.65
C ARG A 291 -22.69 -21.19 2.74
N SER A 292 -21.56 -21.09 2.03
CA SER A 292 -21.26 -19.94 1.18
C SER A 292 -22.30 -19.71 0.06
N ASP A 293 -22.92 -20.77 -0.44
CA ASP A 293 -23.98 -20.75 -1.46
C ASP A 293 -25.33 -20.22 -0.94
N GLU A 294 -25.52 -20.12 0.38
CA GLU A 294 -26.74 -19.56 0.98
C GLU A 294 -26.65 -18.05 1.23
N ILE A 295 -25.43 -17.47 1.22
CA ILE A 295 -25.19 -16.10 1.69
C ILE A 295 -25.91 -15.06 0.84
N GLU A 296 -25.95 -15.25 -0.48
CA GLU A 296 -26.57 -14.29 -1.39
C GLU A 296 -28.08 -14.17 -1.15
N ALA A 297 -28.75 -15.29 -0.90
CA ALA A 297 -30.17 -15.30 -0.55
C ALA A 297 -30.45 -14.62 0.80
N ILE A 298 -29.50 -14.68 1.75
CA ILE A 298 -29.64 -14.12 3.10
C ILE A 298 -29.34 -12.61 3.14
N LEU A 299 -28.28 -12.18 2.46
CA LEU A 299 -27.79 -10.79 2.53
C LEU A 299 -28.23 -9.93 1.34
N GLY A 300 -28.74 -10.53 0.26
CA GLY A 300 -29.13 -9.83 -0.96
C GLY A 300 -27.95 -9.41 -1.85
N TYR A 301 -26.74 -9.92 -1.59
CA TYR A 301 -25.56 -9.68 -2.43
C TYR A 301 -24.60 -10.89 -2.43
N PRO A 302 -23.76 -11.05 -3.46
CA PRO A 302 -22.89 -12.22 -3.60
C PRO A 302 -21.94 -12.43 -2.41
N ALA A 303 -21.78 -13.69 -2.01
CA ALA A 303 -20.87 -14.10 -0.96
C ALA A 303 -19.45 -13.56 -1.18
N ARG A 304 -18.84 -13.02 -0.12
CA ARG A 304 -17.38 -12.85 -0.08
C ARG A 304 -16.71 -14.20 0.11
N ALA A 305 -15.50 -14.36 -0.43
CA ALA A 305 -14.76 -15.63 -0.40
C ALA A 305 -14.55 -16.26 0.99
N ALA A 306 -14.62 -15.48 2.07
CA ALA A 306 -14.51 -15.94 3.45
C ALA A 306 -15.11 -14.91 4.41
N LEU A 307 -15.44 -15.32 5.64
CA LEU A 307 -15.81 -14.41 6.74
C LEU A 307 -14.56 -13.73 7.32
N VAL A 308 -13.48 -14.49 7.51
CA VAL A 308 -12.13 -13.97 7.75
C VAL A 308 -11.17 -14.71 6.82
N HIS A 309 -10.33 -13.98 6.09
CA HIS A 309 -9.35 -14.59 5.19
C HIS A 309 -8.09 -15.02 5.93
N ARG A 310 -7.43 -16.10 5.51
CA ARG A 310 -6.19 -16.60 6.13
C ARG A 310 -5.04 -15.57 6.21
N ASP A 311 -5.00 -14.63 5.27
CA ASP A 311 -3.98 -13.55 5.23
C ASP A 311 -4.39 -12.33 6.09
N ASP A 312 -5.60 -12.37 6.64
CA ASP A 312 -6.17 -11.40 7.55
C ASP A 312 -6.33 -12.00 8.96
N MET A 313 -5.45 -12.94 9.34
CA MET A 313 -5.43 -13.63 10.63
C MET A 313 -4.04 -13.64 11.26
N ALA A 314 -3.99 -13.45 12.57
CA ALA A 314 -2.84 -13.63 13.44
C ALA A 314 -3.19 -14.65 14.53
N PHE A 315 -2.27 -15.57 14.81
CA PHE A 315 -2.42 -16.62 15.82
C PHE A 315 -1.40 -16.40 16.92
#